data_AF-A0A0F8YMK7-F1
#
_entry.id   AF-A0A0F8YMK7-F1
#
_cell.length_a   1.000
_cell.length_b   1.000
_cell.length_c   1.000
_cell.angle_alpha   90.00
_cell.angle_beta   90.00
_cell.angle_gamma   90.00
#
_symmetry.space_group_name_H-M   'P 1'
#
loop_
_entity.id
_entity.type
_entity.pdbx_description
1 polymer ?
#
loop_
_entity_poly.entity_id
_entity_poly.type
_entity_poly.pdbx_seq_one_letter_code
_entity_poly.pdbx_strand_id
1 'polypeptide(L)'
;MIFIVIVYGKIRDKKEVKRKVRRTIICPECKKEVNLGIEEIELSKINKFLNFPHLYLHGDPLHAIICYINSELAIRNIGVIKSIEISRDSETFTQLLNKWTNPY
;
A
#
# COMPACT_ATOMS: atom_id res chain seq x y z
N MET A 1 -7.36 -8.97 -15.65
CA MET A 1 -6.34 -9.34 -14.63
C MET A 1 -6.05 -8.08 -13.82
N ILE A 2 -6.49 -8.02 -12.56
CA ILE A 2 -6.26 -6.86 -11.69
C ILE A 2 -5.01 -7.16 -10.86
N PHE A 3 -3.93 -6.41 -11.06
CA PHE A 3 -2.75 -6.49 -10.21
C PHE A 3 -3.02 -5.63 -8.97
N ILE A 4 -3.18 -6.27 -7.80
CA ILE A 4 -3.32 -5.58 -6.52
C ILE A 4 -1.91 -5.46 -5.92
N VAL A 5 -1.40 -4.25 -5.81
CA VAL A 5 -0.11 -3.98 -5.17
C VAL A 5 -0.37 -3.62 -3.70
N ILE A 6 0.10 -4.48 -2.79
CA ILE A 6 -0.02 -4.26 -1.34
C ILE A 6 1.26 -3.59 -0.84
N VAL A 7 1.15 -2.42 -0.22
CA VAL A 7 2.30 -1.70 0.34
C VAL A 7 2.08 -1.37 1.81
N TYR A 8 3.09 -1.57 2.66
CA TYR A 8 3.06 -1.26 4.09
C TYR A 8 4.13 -0.24 4.46
N GLY A 9 3.84 0.54 5.51
CA GLY A 9 4.74 1.54 6.09
C GLY A 9 4.97 1.33 7.59
N LYS A 10 6.18 0.90 7.95
CA LYS A 10 6.91 1.41 9.11
C LYS A 10 8.38 1.54 8.69
N ILE A 11 8.86 2.78 8.63
CA ILE A 11 10.17 3.14 8.07
C ILE A 11 11.17 3.17 9.21
N ARG A 12 12.09 2.21 9.25
CA ARG A 12 13.46 2.43 9.70
C ARG A 12 14.36 1.46 8.95
N ASP A 13 14.91 1.96 7.84
CA ASP A 13 16.20 1.54 7.26
C ASP A 13 16.21 0.16 6.57
N LYS A 14 16.79 -0.08 5.39
CA LYS A 14 17.92 0.56 4.70
C LYS A 14 17.83 0.29 3.18
N LYS A 15 18.21 1.29 2.37
CA LYS A 15 18.56 1.19 0.93
C LYS A 15 17.38 0.98 -0.05
N GLU A 16 16.77 2.10 -0.40
CA GLU A 16 16.29 2.44 -1.76
C GLU A 16 15.52 1.38 -2.56
N VAL A 17 14.26 1.15 -2.20
CA VAL A 17 13.30 0.53 -3.15
C VAL A 17 11.99 1.31 -3.26
N LYS A 18 11.60 2.11 -2.26
CA LYS A 18 10.30 2.80 -2.26
C LYS A 18 10.39 4.28 -2.63
N ARG A 19 9.70 4.71 -3.69
CA ARG A 19 9.46 6.14 -3.96
C ARG A 19 8.32 6.63 -3.08
N LYS A 20 8.55 7.74 -2.37
CA LYS A 20 7.54 8.37 -1.52
C LYS A 20 6.43 8.99 -2.37
N VAL A 21 5.19 8.80 -1.93
CA VAL A 21 4.04 9.45 -2.56
C VAL A 21 4.10 10.95 -2.25
N ARG A 22 3.71 11.80 -3.20
CA ARG A 22 3.91 13.28 -3.08
C ARG A 22 3.12 13.91 -1.94
N ARG A 23 2.08 13.24 -1.44
CA ARG A 23 1.21 13.75 -0.38
C ARG A 23 1.11 12.73 0.75
N THR A 24 1.27 13.24 1.97
CA THR A 24 0.83 12.54 3.18
C THR A 24 -0.69 12.38 3.11
N ILE A 25 -1.18 11.19 3.43
CA ILE A 25 -2.61 10.95 3.53
C ILE A 25 -3.03 10.94 4.99
N ILE A 26 -4.24 11.38 5.26
CA ILE A 26 -4.88 11.20 6.56
C ILE A 26 -5.79 9.99 6.41
N CYS A 27 -5.56 8.97 7.23
CA CYS A 27 -6.45 7.82 7.26
C CYS A 27 -7.86 8.26 7.67
N PRO A 28 -8.89 7.99 6.85
CA PRO A 28 -10.25 8.40 7.20
C PRO A 28 -10.81 7.67 8.44
N GLU A 29 -10.29 6.49 8.80
CA GLU A 29 -10.73 5.72 9.97
C GLU A 29 -10.06 6.20 11.27
N CYS A 30 -8.73 6.11 11.36
CA CYS A 30 -8.00 6.42 12.60
C CYS A 30 -7.59 7.89 12.72
N LYS A 31 -7.83 8.71 11.70
CA LYS A 31 -7.46 10.13 11.60
C LYS A 31 -5.95 10.41 11.77
N LYS A 32 -5.11 9.39 11.65
CA LYS A 32 -3.64 9.52 11.72
C LYS A 32 -3.08 9.80 10.33
N GLU A 33 -2.00 10.58 10.30
CA GLU A 33 -1.18 10.74 9.10
C GLU A 33 -0.49 9.42 8.76
N VAL A 34 -0.56 9.03 7.50
CA VAL A 34 0.09 7.84 6.97
C VAL A 34 1.02 8.25 5.84
N ASN A 35 2.29 7.94 6.02
CA ASN A 35 3.32 8.14 5.01
C ASN A 35 3.36 6.93 4.09
N LEU A 36 3.02 7.13 2.82
CA LEU A 36 2.99 6.07 1.82
C LEU A 36 4.24 6.12 0.93
N GLY A 37 4.72 4.94 0.58
CA GLY A 37 5.66 4.73 -0.51
C GLY A 37 5.13 3.67 -1.45
N ILE A 38 5.72 3.56 -2.64
CA ILE A 38 5.50 2.46 -3.58
C ILE A 38 6.88 1.92 -3.97
N GLU A 39 7.03 0.61 -4.01
CA GLU A 39 8.25 -0.05 -4.50
C GLU A 39 8.48 0.32 -5.98
N GLU A 40 9.69 0.70 -6.38
CA GLU A 40 10.01 1.22 -7.71
C GLU A 40 9.73 0.19 -8.80
N ILE A 41 9.90 -1.10 -8.48
CA ILE A 41 9.54 -2.22 -9.37
C ILE A 41 8.02 -2.33 -9.59
N GLU A 42 7.20 -1.87 -8.65
CA GLU A 42 5.75 -1.83 -8.80
C GLU A 42 5.33 -0.56 -9.54
N LEU A 43 6.01 0.56 -9.28
CA LEU A 43 5.80 1.80 -10.01
C LEU A 43 6.16 1.67 -11.50
N SER A 44 7.19 0.90 -11.85
CA SER A 44 7.57 0.67 -13.25
C SER A 44 6.55 -0.16 -14.03
N LYS A 45 5.72 -0.95 -13.34
CA LYS A 45 4.60 -1.72 -13.93
C LYS A 45 3.35 -0.86 -14.16
N ILE A 46 3.26 0.32 -13.54
CA ILE A 46 2.12 1.23 -13.69
C ILE A 46 2.17 1.86 -15.08
N ASN A 47 1.13 1.59 -15.88
CA ASN A 47 0.91 2.32 -17.12
C ASN A 47 0.75 3.81 -16.81
N LYS A 48 1.55 4.67 -17.48
CA LYS A 48 1.56 6.12 -17.28
C LYS A 48 0.18 6.78 -17.40
N PHE A 49 -0.75 6.16 -18.13
CA PHE A 49 -2.07 6.71 -18.40
C PHE A 49 -3.18 6.26 -17.44
N LEU A 50 -2.89 5.34 -16.50
CA LEU A 50 -3.89 4.78 -15.60
C LEU A 50 -3.50 4.94 -14.13
N ASN A 51 -4.51 5.12 -13.27
CA ASN A 51 -4.31 5.06 -11.82
C ASN A 51 -4.45 3.61 -11.37
N PHE A 52 -3.51 3.13 -10.55
CA PHE A 52 -3.55 1.78 -10.02
C PHE A 52 -3.98 1.77 -8.56
N PRO A 53 -4.80 0.80 -8.14
CA PRO A 53 -5.17 0.65 -6.75
C PRO A 53 -4.00 0.07 -5.96
N HIS A 54 -3.59 0.80 -4.93
CA HIS A 54 -2.63 0.35 -3.94
C HIS A 54 -3.35 0.13 -2.62
N LEU A 55 -3.21 -1.07 -2.08
CA LEU A 55 -3.79 -1.44 -0.79
C LEU A 55 -2.74 -1.26 0.30
N TYR A 56 -3.08 -0.48 1.32
CA TYR A 56 -2.22 -0.24 2.48
C TYR A 56 -2.92 -0.71 3.73
N LEU A 57 -2.37 -1.70 4.43
CA LEU A 57 -2.91 -2.08 5.74
C LEU A 57 -2.24 -1.28 6.84
N HIS A 58 -3.06 -0.84 7.78
CA HIS A 58 -2.66 0.04 8.86
C HIS A 58 -3.57 -0.21 10.07
N GLY A 59 -3.06 0.09 11.28
CA GLY A 59 -3.90 0.48 12.40
C GLY A 59 -4.03 -0.52 13.54
N ASP A 60 -4.80 -0.03 14.52
CA ASP A 60 -5.31 -0.68 15.73
C ASP A 60 -6.68 -0.01 15.99
N PRO A 61 -7.82 -0.65 15.63
CA PRO A 61 -7.96 -1.97 15.01
C PRO A 61 -7.47 -1.98 13.54
N LEU A 62 -7.11 -3.17 13.05
CA LEU A 62 -6.58 -3.38 11.70
C LEU A 62 -7.59 -3.00 10.61
N HIS A 63 -7.18 -2.16 9.66
CA HIS A 63 -7.97 -1.76 8.49
C HIS A 63 -7.08 -1.51 7.27
N ALA A 64 -7.71 -1.31 6.11
CA ALA A 64 -7.04 -0.98 4.86
C ALA A 64 -7.40 0.42 4.36
N ILE A 65 -6.44 1.02 3.66
CA ILE A 65 -6.65 2.18 2.81
C ILE A 65 -6.37 1.76 1.38
N ILE A 66 -7.31 2.00 0.46
CA ILE A 66 -7.04 1.90 -0.97
C ILE A 66 -6.71 3.31 -1.47
N CYS A 67 -5.54 3.46 -2.07
CA CYS A 67 -5.15 4.69 -2.76
C CYS A 67 -4.99 4.42 -4.25
N TYR A 68 -5.56 5.28 -5.09
CA TYR A 68 -5.35 5.24 -6.53
C TYR A 68 -4.20 6.15 -6.90
N ILE A 69 -3.08 5.57 -7.31
CA ILE A 69 -1.82 6.28 -7.53
C ILE A 69 -1.40 6.15 -9.00
N ASN A 70 -0.94 7.24 -9.61
CA ASN A 70 -0.43 7.25 -10.97
C ASN A 70 1.11 7.14 -11.00
N SER A 71 1.69 7.05 -12.21
CA SER A 71 3.14 6.99 -12.41
C SER A 71 3.90 8.21 -11.89
N GLU A 72 3.23 9.34 -11.65
CA GLU A 72 3.80 10.56 -11.09
C GLU A 72 3.73 10.61 -9.56
N LEU A 73 3.30 9.52 -8.92
CA LEU A 73 3.12 9.42 -7.47
C LEU A 73 2.09 10.40 -6.92
N ALA A 74 1.10 10.76 -7.74
CA ALA A 74 -0.05 11.55 -7.34
C ALA A 74 -1.21 10.63 -6.94
N ILE A 75 -1.80 10.90 -5.76
CA ILE A 75 -3.00 10.20 -5.29
C ILE A 75 -4.23 10.90 -5.87
N ARG A 76 -5.09 10.15 -6.54
CA ARG A 76 -6.34 10.67 -7.13
C ARG A 76 -7.56 10.42 -6.25
N ASN A 77 -7.62 9.26 -5.60
CA ASN A 77 -8.74 8.90 -4.75
C ASN A 77 -8.27 8.00 -3.58
N ILE A 78 -9.00 8.05 -2.47
CA ILE A 78 -8.73 7.32 -1.24
C ILE A 78 -10.03 6.68 -0.76
N GLY A 79 -10.00 5.38 -0.50
CA GLY A 79 -11.08 4.64 0.17
C GLY A 79 -10.58 3.94 1.42
N VAL A 80 -11.49 3.65 2.36
CA VAL A 80 -11.21 2.83 3.54
C VAL A 80 -11.94 1.52 3.43
N ILE A 81 -11.23 0.44 3.74
CA ILE A 81 -11.81 -0.89 3.95
C ILE A 81 -11.70 -1.22 5.43
N LYS A 82 -12.84 -1.46 6.07
CA LYS A 82 -12.93 -1.77 7.50
C LYS A 82 -12.74 -3.25 7.84
N SER A 83 -12.88 -4.13 6.85
CA SER A 83 -12.74 -5.58 7.00
C SER A 83 -12.02 -6.17 5.81
N ILE A 84 -11.04 -7.03 6.05
CA ILE A 84 -10.24 -7.67 5.02
C ILE A 84 -10.21 -9.15 5.33
N GLU A 85 -10.64 -9.95 4.35
CA GLU A 85 -10.50 -11.39 4.38
C GLU A 85 -9.41 -11.80 3.39
N ILE A 86 -8.49 -12.63 3.85
CA ILE A 86 -7.42 -13.18 3.01
C ILE A 86 -7.49 -14.70 3.16
N SER A 87 -7.66 -15.40 2.05
CA SER A 87 -7.72 -16.86 2.04
C SER A 87 -6.38 -17.44 2.47
N ARG A 88 -6.38 -18.29 3.50
CA ARG A 88 -5.14 -18.78 4.15
C ARG A 88 -4.33 -19.75 3.27
N ASP A 89 -4.99 -20.35 2.29
CA ASP A 89 -4.42 -21.23 1.27
C ASP A 89 -3.85 -20.47 0.07
N SER A 90 -4.06 -19.15 -0.02
CA SER A 90 -3.56 -18.34 -1.13
C SER A 90 -2.08 -17.99 -0.98
N GLU A 91 -1.39 -17.88 -2.11
CA GLU A 91 -0.01 -17.37 -2.15
C GLU A 91 0.08 -15.95 -1.56
N THR A 92 -0.97 -15.13 -1.76
CA THR A 92 -1.08 -13.78 -1.19
C THR A 92 -0.99 -13.77 0.33
N PHE A 93 -1.59 -14.76 1.02
CA PHE A 93 -1.49 -14.88 2.47
C PHE A 93 -0.04 -15.10 2.93
N THR A 94 0.67 -16.01 2.27
CA THR A 94 2.09 -16.29 2.55
C THR A 94 2.97 -15.06 2.29
N GLN A 95 2.77 -14.38 1.15
CA GLN A 95 3.51 -13.16 0.83
C GLN A 95 3.25 -12.03 1.84
N LEU A 96 1.99 -11.89 2.27
CA LEU A 96 1.57 -10.90 3.26
C LEU A 96 2.13 -11.20 4.64
N LEU A 97 2.07 -12.45 5.09
CA LEU A 97 2.70 -12.89 6.33
C LEU A 97 4.21 -12.64 6.29
N ASN A 98 4.91 -13.06 5.23
CA ASN A 98 6.36 -12.88 5.10
C ASN A 98 6.77 -11.40 5.20
N LYS A 99 6.03 -10.51 4.52
CA LYS A 99 6.27 -9.05 4.62
C LYS A 99 5.91 -8.48 6.00
N TRP A 100 4.98 -9.08 6.74
CA TRP A 100 4.57 -8.60 8.06
C TRP A 100 5.50 -9.11 9.17
N THR A 101 5.88 -10.38 9.13
CA THR A 101 6.76 -11.01 10.12
C THR A 101 8.21 -10.60 9.95
N ASN A 102 8.62 -10.17 8.75
CA ASN A 102 9.92 -9.58 8.52
C ASN A 102 9.77 -8.09 8.10
N PRO A 103 9.70 -7.16 9.07
CA PRO A 103 9.60 -5.73 8.80
C PRO A 103 10.93 -5.09 8.33
N TYR A 104 11.97 -5.90 8.09
CA TYR A 104 13.33 -5.49 7.70
C TYR A 104 13.67 -5.95 6.28
#